data_AF-A0A2U2RVV5-F1
#
_entry.id   AF-A0A2U2RVV5-F1
#
_cell.length_a   1.000
_cell.length_b   1.000
_cell.length_c   1.000
_cell.angle_alpha   90.00
_cell.angle_beta   90.00
_cell.angle_gamma   90.00
#
_symmetry.space_group_name_H-M   'P 1'
#
loop_
_entity.id
_entity.type
_entity.pdbx_description
1 polymer ?
#
loop_
_entity_poly.entity_id
_entity_poly.type
_entity_poly.pdbx_seq_one_letter_code
_entity_poly.pdbx_strand_id
1 'polypeptide(L)' 'MEAEKEEKLSEKINNQLIKIKDKLSELNTNFSQQITDENLQMLITYDVIQANVVFLKVDMLQSLNISVDYADADGD' A
#
# COMPACT_ATOMS: atom_id res chain seq x y z
N MET A 1 6.87 22.97 22.33
CA MET A 1 6.07 22.07 21.47
C MET A 1 6.99 21.67 20.34
N GLU A 2 7.56 20.47 20.40
CA GLU A 2 8.24 19.89 19.25
C GLU A 2 7.21 19.76 18.15
N ALA A 3 7.45 20.43 17.01
CA ALA A 3 6.69 20.18 15.81
C ALA A 3 6.81 18.68 15.52
N GLU A 4 5.69 17.98 15.41
CA GLU A 4 5.64 16.61 14.91
C GLU A 4 6.47 16.58 13.63
N LYS A 5 7.61 15.88 13.69
CA LYS A 5 8.53 15.79 12.58
C LYS A 5 7.79 15.08 11.46
N GLU A 6 7.34 15.84 10.46
CA GLU A 6 6.60 15.29 9.33
C GLU A 6 7.44 14.17 8.70
N GLU A 7 6.92 12.94 8.76
CA GLU A 7 7.61 11.75 8.26
C GLU A 7 7.81 11.87 6.75
N LYS A 8 9.03 11.61 6.27
CA LYS A 8 9.33 11.71 4.84
C LYS A 8 8.50 10.71 4.05
N LEU A 9 8.09 11.06 2.84
CA LEU A 9 7.35 10.14 1.96
C LEU A 9 8.08 8.80 1.77
N SER A 10 9.41 8.83 1.61
CA SER A 10 10.22 7.61 1.53
C SER A 10 10.13 6.73 2.78
N GLU A 11 10.07 7.34 3.97
CA GLU A 11 9.91 6.62 5.23
C GLU A 11 8.50 6.01 5.32
N LYS A 12 7.45 6.76 4.96
CA LYS A 12 6.07 6.28 4.89
C LYS A 12 5.93 5.05 3.97
N ILE A 13 6.49 5.11 2.75
CA ILE A 13 6.47 4.01 1.78
C ILE A 13 7.19 2.78 2.34
N ASN A 14 8.41 2.96 2.87
CA ASN A 14 9.20 1.84 3.40
C ASN A 14 8.51 1.19 4.62
N ASN A 15 7.95 2.00 5.51
CA ASN A 15 7.20 1.51 6.67
C ASN A 15 5.93 0.77 6.25
N GLN A 16 5.24 1.24 5.21
CA GLN A 16 4.08 0.52 4.67
C GLN A 16 4.49 -0.80 4.00
N LEU A 17 5.63 -0.85 3.29
CA LEU A 17 6.17 -2.09 2.73
C LEU A 17 6.53 -3.13 3.80
N ILE A 18 7.01 -2.70 4.97
CA ILE A 18 7.24 -3.60 6.11
C ILE A 18 5.91 -4.18 6.60
N LYS A 19 4.89 -3.34 6.82
CA LYS A 19 3.55 -3.79 7.24
C LYS A 19 2.92 -4.75 6.24
N ILE A 20 3.09 -4.51 4.94
CA ILE A 20 2.62 -5.42 3.88
C ILE A 20 3.28 -6.79 4.02
N LYS A 21 4.59 -6.85 4.24
CA LYS A 21 5.32 -8.12 4.42
C LYS A 21 4.85 -8.86 5.66
N ASP A 22 4.64 -8.14 6.76
CA ASP A 22 4.14 -8.74 8.00
C ASP A 22 2.75 -9.36 7.77
N LYS A 23 1.83 -8.60 7.15
CA LYS A 23 0.47 -9.07 6.84
C LYS A 23 0.44 -10.23 5.86
N LEU A 24 1.32 -10.24 4.86
CA LEU A 24 1.48 -11.38 3.94
C LEU A 24 2.00 -12.62 4.68
N SER A 25 2.88 -12.46 5.67
CA SER A 25 3.44 -13.58 6.43
C SER A 25 2.42 -14.26 7.36
N GLU A 26 1.31 -13.58 7.67
CA GLU A 26 0.19 -14.11 8.45
C GLU A 26 -0.72 -15.00 7.60
N LEU A 27 -0.67 -14.91 6.27
CA LEU A 27 -1.55 -15.67 5.38
C LEU A 27 -1.05 -17.11 5.18
N ASN A 28 -1.99 -18.03 5.04
CA ASN A 28 -1.72 -19.39 4.62
C ASN A 28 -1.11 -19.40 3.20
N THR A 29 -0.09 -20.23 3.01
CA THR A 29 0.58 -20.40 1.72
C THR A 29 -0.32 -21.04 0.66
N ASN A 30 -1.36 -21.76 1.08
CA ASN A 30 -2.41 -22.26 0.21
C ASN A 30 -3.56 -21.25 0.11
N PHE A 31 -3.66 -20.61 -1.06
CA PHE A 31 -4.69 -19.61 -1.34
C PHE A 31 -6.13 -20.14 -1.22
N SER A 32 -6.40 -21.34 -1.73
CA SER A 32 -7.74 -21.95 -1.64
C SER A 32 -8.15 -22.20 -0.19
N GLN A 33 -7.19 -22.63 0.64
CA GLN A 33 -7.43 -22.82 2.05
C GLN A 33 -7.62 -21.47 2.77
N GLN A 34 -6.81 -20.46 2.47
CA GLN A 34 -6.97 -19.11 3.03
C GLN A 34 -8.35 -18.52 2.73
N ILE A 35 -8.86 -18.68 1.51
CA ILE A 35 -10.21 -18.21 1.14
C ILE A 35 -11.29 -18.92 1.96
N THR A 36 -11.14 -20.22 2.20
CA THR A 36 -12.17 -21.00 2.87
C THR A 36 -12.16 -20.78 4.38
N ASP A 37 -10.96 -20.74 4.97
CA ASP A 37 -10.79 -20.73 6.42
C ASP A 37 -10.71 -19.30 6.98
N GLU A 38 -10.03 -18.37 6.29
CA GLU A 38 -9.67 -17.04 6.83
C GLU A 38 -9.70 -15.91 5.76
N ASN A 39 -10.75 -15.85 4.94
CA ASN A 39 -10.87 -14.87 3.83
C ASN A 39 -10.72 -13.41 4.27
N LEU A 40 -11.22 -13.07 5.47
CA LEU A 40 -11.17 -11.71 6.00
C LEU A 40 -9.73 -11.20 6.11
N GLN A 41 -8.78 -12.06 6.47
CA GLN A 41 -7.37 -11.65 6.54
C GLN A 41 -6.81 -11.29 5.17
N MET A 42 -7.27 -11.92 4.08
CA MET A 42 -6.86 -11.52 2.74
C MET A 42 -7.36 -10.11 2.38
N LEU A 43 -8.59 -9.78 2.76
CA LEU A 43 -9.15 -8.45 2.52
C LEU A 43 -8.39 -7.38 3.33
N ILE A 44 -8.08 -7.67 4.59
CA ILE A 44 -7.25 -6.79 5.42
C ILE A 44 -5.86 -6.60 4.79
N THR A 45 -5.21 -7.68 4.35
CA THR A 45 -3.91 -7.61 3.69
C THR A 45 -3.98 -6.82 2.38
N TYR A 46 -5.07 -6.97 1.62
CA TYR A 46 -5.33 -6.19 0.41
C TYR A 46 -5.43 -4.69 0.72
N ASP A 47 -6.21 -4.29 1.73
CA ASP A 47 -6.34 -2.89 2.13
C ASP A 47 -4.99 -2.27 2.53
N VAL A 48 -4.17 -3.04 3.26
CA VAL A 48 -2.81 -2.63 3.65
C VAL A 48 -1.91 -2.45 2.43
N ILE A 49 -2.04 -3.28 1.40
CA ILE A 49 -1.34 -3.11 0.12
C ILE A 49 -1.81 -1.84 -0.61
N GLN A 50 -3.13 -1.62 -0.69
CA GLN A 50 -3.70 -0.47 -1.40
C GLN A 50 -3.25 0.87 -0.82
N ALA A 51 -3.07 0.96 0.51
CA ALA A 51 -2.53 2.16 1.13
C ALA A 51 -1.15 2.55 0.57
N ASN A 52 -0.28 1.59 0.26
CA ASN A 52 1.02 1.88 -0.33
C ASN A 52 0.93 2.29 -1.81
N VAL A 53 -0.06 1.77 -2.54
CA VAL A 53 -0.31 2.14 -3.94
C VAL A 53 -0.62 3.63 -4.06
N VAL A 54 -1.39 4.18 -3.12
CA VAL A 54 -1.67 5.62 -3.05
C VAL A 54 -0.37 6.43 -2.92
N PHE A 55 0.52 6.05 -2.00
CA PHE A 55 1.82 6.71 -1.84
C PHE A 55 2.68 6.66 -3.11
N LEU A 56 2.66 5.55 -3.85
CA LEU A 56 3.45 5.39 -5.07
C LEU A 56 2.87 6.14 -6.26
N LYS A 57 1.55 6.09 -6.45
CA LYS A 57 0.89 6.67 -7.64
C LYS A 57 0.58 8.15 -7.48
N VAL A 58 0.27 8.61 -6.27
CA VAL A 58 -0.12 10.00 -6.04
C VAL A 58 1.08 10.77 -5.51
N ASP A 59 1.49 10.44 -4.29
CA ASP A 59 2.45 11.28 -3.56
C ASP A 59 3.84 11.26 -4.21
N MET A 60 4.32 10.10 -4.68
CA MET A 60 5.63 10.00 -5.30
C MET A 60 5.66 10.64 -6.69
N LEU A 61 4.64 10.45 -7.53
CA LEU A 61 4.59 11.10 -8.84
C LEU A 61 4.51 12.62 -8.72
N GLN A 62 3.71 13.13 -7.78
CA GLN A 62 3.66 14.55 -7.44
C GLN A 62 5.02 15.05 -6.94
N SER A 63 5.68 14.32 -6.04
CA SER A 63 6.99 14.69 -5.48
C SER A 63 8.11 14.70 -6.54
N LEU A 64 7.97 13.91 -7.61
CA LEU A 64 8.92 13.83 -8.72
C LEU A 64 8.59 14.79 -9.86
N ASN A 65 7.55 15.61 -9.73
CA ASN A 65 7.01 16.48 -10.79
C ASN A 65 6.68 15.72 -12.09
N ILE A 66 6.25 14.46 -11.98
CA ILE A 66 5.83 13.65 -13.11
C ILE A 66 4.34 13.92 -13.34
N SER A 67 4.03 14.64 -14.43
CA SER A 67 2.64 14.83 -14.85
C SER A 67 2.12 13.52 -15.45
N VAL A 68 1.03 13.01 -14.88
CA VAL A 68 0.29 11.88 -15.46
C VAL A 68 -0.74 12.50 -16.41
N ASP A 69 -0.43 12.58 -17.70
CA ASP A 69 -1.41 12.99 -18.72
C ASP A 69 -2.36 11.82 -19.01
N TYR A 70 -3.60 12.00 -18.55
CA TYR A 70 -4.74 11.08 -18.68
C TYR A 70 -5.24 10.97 -20.13
N ALA A 71 -4.42 10.45 -21.05
CA ALA A 71 -4.95 10.05 -22.36
C ALA A 71 -5.75 8.73 -22.28
N ASP A 72 -5.57 7.96 -21.21
CA ASP A 72 -6.32 6.71 -20.91
C ASP A 72 -6.07 6.27 -19.45
N ALA A 73 -6.20 7.19 -18.48
CA ALA A 73 -5.83 6.93 -17.08
C ALA A 73 -6.97 7.15 -16.08
N ASP A 74 -8.21 7.30 -16.54
CA ASP A 74 -9.40 7.44 -15.70
C ASP A 74 -9.95 6.10 -15.21
N GLY A 75 -9.13 5.41 -14.42
CA GLY A 75 -9.61 4.62 -13.29
C GLY A 75 -10.80 3.70 -13.52
N ASP A 76 -10.70 2.82 -14.52
CA ASP A 76 -11.29 1.47 -14.50
C ASP A 76 -10.26 0.40 -14.07
#